data_AF-A0A8S0PTC8-F1
#
_entry.id   AF-A0A8S0PTC8-F1
#
_cell.length_a   1.000
_cell.length_b   1.000
_cell.length_c   1.000
_cell.angle_alpha   90.00
_cell.angle_beta   90.00
_cell.angle_gamma   90.00
#
_symmetry.space_group_name_H-M   'P 1'
#
loop_
_entity.id
_entity.type
_entity.pdbx_description
1 polymer ?
#
loop_
_entity_poly.entity_id
_entity_poly.type
_entity_poly.pdbx_seq_one_letter_code
_entity_poly.pdbx_strand_id
1 'polypeptide(L)'
;MGNPVKFPGVSKELQKILDADMEQVGHRRQAREAFKDIQLSIDHVLFKVSLPLLILHGKADKVTDPSVSKALYEKARSPDKKLNLYDDAYHALLEGEPDEMILRVFGDIISWLDAHC
;
A
#
# COMPACT_ATOMS: atom_id res chain seq x y z
N MET A 1 -7.55 -10.21 -27.68
CA MET A 1 -6.46 -9.21 -27.72
C MET A 1 -6.95 -8.05 -28.58
N GLY A 2 -7.43 -6.97 -27.96
CA GLY A 2 -7.89 -5.78 -28.67
C GLY A 2 -6.71 -4.85 -28.96
N ASN A 3 -6.68 -4.20 -30.12
CA ASN A 3 -5.62 -3.26 -30.46
C ASN A 3 -5.62 -2.04 -29.52
N PRO A 4 -4.44 -1.52 -29.13
CA PRO A 4 -4.34 -0.37 -28.24
C PRO A 4 -5.01 0.87 -28.85
N VAL A 5 -5.90 1.49 -28.08
CA VAL A 5 -6.67 2.68 -28.47
C VAL A 5 -5.77 3.90 -28.34
N LYS A 6 -5.61 4.66 -29.43
CA LYS A 6 -4.84 5.91 -29.43
C LYS A 6 -5.76 7.10 -29.20
N PHE A 7 -5.45 7.90 -28.18
CA PHE A 7 -6.18 9.13 -27.87
C PHE A 7 -5.44 10.36 -28.45
N PRO A 8 -6.09 11.20 -29.27
CA PRO A 8 -5.46 12.40 -29.83
C PRO A 8 -5.04 13.38 -28.71
N GLY A 9 -3.82 13.92 -28.78
CA GLY A 9 -3.30 14.91 -27.83
C GLY A 9 -2.58 14.35 -26.59
N VAL A 10 -2.51 13.02 -26.46
CA VAL A 10 -1.77 12.35 -25.38
C VAL A 10 -0.27 12.30 -25.71
N SER A 11 0.59 12.66 -24.75
CA SER A 11 2.04 12.57 -24.92
C SER A 11 2.50 11.11 -25.07
N LYS A 12 3.68 10.89 -25.65
CA LYS A 12 4.22 9.53 -25.84
C LYS A 12 4.43 8.81 -24.50
N GLU A 13 4.79 9.55 -23.46
CA GLU A 13 4.98 9.08 -22.10
C GLU A 13 3.66 8.62 -21.49
N LEU A 14 2.58 9.39 -21.70
CA LEU A 14 1.27 9.08 -21.16
C LEU A 14 0.59 7.94 -21.96
N GLN A 15 0.82 7.86 -23.28
CA GLN A 15 0.36 6.73 -24.10
C GLN A 15 1.01 5.41 -23.66
N LYS A 16 2.29 5.42 -23.27
CA LYS A 16 2.96 4.24 -22.69
C LYS A 16 2.32 3.75 -21.39
N ILE A 17 1.78 4.66 -20.58
CA ILE A 17 1.08 4.32 -19.34
C ILE A 17 -0.30 3.72 -19.66
N LEU A 18 -1.01 4.28 -20.65
CA LEU A 18 -2.31 3.77 -21.10
C LEU A 18 -2.20 2.40 -21.78
N ASP A 19 -1.13 2.18 -22.53
CA ASP A 19 -0.83 0.91 -23.21
C ASP A 19 -0.21 -0.13 -22.25
N ALA A 20 0.09 0.24 -21.00
CA ALA A 20 0.61 -0.69 -20.02
C ALA A 20 -0.46 -1.75 -19.72
N ASP A 21 -0.08 -3.01 -19.87
CA ASP A 21 -0.97 -4.15 -19.60
C ASP A 21 -1.30 -4.22 -18.10
N MET A 22 -2.47 -3.69 -17.76
CA MET A 22 -3.02 -3.74 -16.40
C MET A 22 -3.70 -5.09 -16.10
N GLU A 23 -3.90 -5.98 -17.09
CA GLU A 23 -4.40 -7.34 -16.85
C GLU A 23 -3.32 -8.20 -16.17
N GLN A 24 -2.04 -7.94 -16.47
CA GLN A 24 -0.89 -8.59 -15.82
C GLN A 24 -0.67 -8.18 -14.35
N VAL A 25 -1.45 -7.23 -13.81
CA VAL A 25 -1.45 -6.92 -12.38
C VAL A 25 -1.73 -8.18 -11.56
N GLY A 26 -2.62 -9.05 -12.05
CA GLY A 26 -2.90 -10.35 -11.43
C GLY A 26 -1.66 -11.24 -11.32
N HIS A 27 -0.90 -11.39 -12.41
CA HIS A 27 0.31 -12.22 -12.43
C HIS A 27 1.45 -11.63 -11.60
N ARG A 28 1.64 -10.30 -11.61
CA ARG A 28 2.60 -9.62 -10.73
C ARG A 28 2.27 -9.84 -9.26
N ARG A 29 0.99 -9.76 -8.91
CA ARG A 29 0.49 -10.06 -7.56
C ARG A 29 0.75 -11.53 -7.20
N GLN A 30 0.43 -12.47 -8.08
CA GLN A 30 0.68 -13.90 -7.85
C GLN A 30 2.17 -14.19 -7.63
N ALA A 31 3.06 -13.60 -8.46
CA ALA A 31 4.49 -13.72 -8.27
C ALA A 31 4.94 -13.13 -6.92
N ARG A 32 4.46 -11.94 -6.56
CA ARG A 32 4.78 -11.33 -5.26
C ARG A 32 4.29 -12.20 -4.09
N GLU A 33 3.07 -12.70 -4.14
CA GLU A 33 2.56 -13.61 -3.10
C GLU A 33 3.37 -14.91 -3.01
N ALA A 34 3.78 -15.50 -4.15
CA ALA A 34 4.59 -16.72 -4.16
C ALA A 34 5.98 -16.54 -3.50
N PHE A 35 6.56 -15.34 -3.56
CA PHE A 35 7.87 -15.04 -2.97
C PHE A 35 7.79 -14.28 -1.64
N LYS A 36 6.60 -13.97 -1.14
CA LYS A 36 6.39 -13.11 0.03
C LYS A 36 7.04 -13.64 1.28
N ASP A 37 6.88 -14.92 1.58
CA ASP A 37 7.46 -15.52 2.79
C ASP A 37 8.99 -15.55 2.72
N ILE A 38 9.55 -15.87 1.54
CA ILE A 38 10.99 -15.82 1.29
C ILE A 38 11.51 -14.40 1.52
N GLN A 39 10.85 -13.39 0.93
CA GLN A 39 11.19 -11.99 1.11
C GLN A 39 11.12 -11.58 2.60
N LEU A 40 10.08 -12.00 3.32
CA LEU A 40 9.88 -11.69 4.75
C LEU A 40 10.77 -12.49 5.71
N SER A 41 11.39 -13.59 5.25
CA SER A 41 12.27 -14.48 6.04
C SER A 41 13.75 -14.08 5.99
N ILE A 42 14.16 -13.35 4.96
CA ILE A 42 15.49 -12.73 4.92
C ILE A 42 15.54 -11.68 6.03
N ASP A 43 16.70 -11.44 6.66
CA ASP A 43 16.95 -10.38 7.65
C ASP A 43 16.66 -8.98 7.06
N HIS A 44 15.37 -8.71 6.91
CA HIS A 44 14.83 -7.59 6.18
C HIS A 44 14.97 -6.33 7.02
N VAL A 45 15.06 -5.18 6.35
CA VAL A 45 15.06 -3.87 6.99
C VAL A 45 13.86 -3.66 7.95
N LEU A 46 12.77 -4.43 7.80
CA LEU A 46 11.60 -4.40 8.69
C LEU A 46 12.00 -4.72 10.14
N PHE A 47 12.92 -5.66 10.36
CA PHE A 47 13.42 -5.99 11.70
C PHE A 47 14.34 -4.92 12.28
N LYS A 48 14.86 -4.00 11.46
CA LYS A 48 15.74 -2.90 11.89
C LYS A 48 14.95 -1.63 12.22
N VAL A 49 13.64 -1.59 11.97
CA VAL A 49 12.81 -0.43 12.33
C VAL A 49 12.64 -0.38 13.85
N SER A 50 13.32 0.58 14.48
CA SER A 50 13.29 0.83 15.92
C SER A 50 12.71 2.19 16.32
N LEU A 51 12.35 3.02 15.33
CA LEU A 51 11.70 4.32 15.55
C LEU A 51 10.19 4.14 15.75
N PRO A 52 9.52 5.08 16.46
CA PRO A 52 8.06 5.15 16.52
C PRO A 52 7.41 4.99 15.14
N LEU A 53 6.42 4.10 15.04
CA LEU A 53 5.90 3.64 13.75
C LEU A 53 4.37 3.61 13.72
N LEU A 54 3.78 4.43 12.87
CA LEU A 54 2.37 4.34 12.49
C LEU A 54 2.23 3.59 11.16
N ILE A 55 1.42 2.54 11.13
CA ILE A 55 1.10 1.74 9.94
C ILE A 55 -0.38 1.88 9.65
N LEU A 56 -0.72 2.34 8.45
CA LEU A 56 -2.09 2.56 7.98
C LEU A 56 -2.29 1.73 6.71
N HIS A 57 -3.37 0.93 6.64
CA HIS A 57 -3.61 0.08 5.46
C HIS A 57 -5.11 -0.17 5.23
N GLY A 58 -5.55 -0.13 3.96
CA GLY A 58 -6.91 -0.50 3.58
C GLY A 58 -7.09 -2.00 3.44
N LYS A 59 -8.11 -2.59 4.06
CA LYS A 59 -8.31 -4.06 4.03
C LYS A 59 -8.70 -4.60 2.66
N ALA A 60 -9.26 -3.76 1.78
CA ALA A 60 -9.61 -4.11 0.42
C ALA A 60 -8.48 -3.82 -0.58
N ASP A 61 -7.28 -3.43 -0.12
CA ASP A 61 -6.14 -3.15 -1.00
C ASP A 61 -5.80 -4.38 -1.87
N LYS A 62 -5.86 -4.17 -3.20
CA LYS A 62 -5.55 -5.17 -4.23
C LYS A 62 -4.14 -5.01 -4.81
N VAL A 63 -3.48 -3.89 -4.51
CA VAL A 63 -2.11 -3.57 -4.94
C VAL A 63 -1.11 -4.12 -3.93
N THR A 64 -1.34 -3.86 -2.64
CA THR A 64 -0.50 -4.37 -1.55
C THR A 64 -1.34 -5.23 -0.60
N ASP A 65 -0.88 -6.44 -0.29
CA ASP A 65 -1.61 -7.30 0.62
C ASP A 65 -1.49 -6.80 2.08
N PRO A 66 -2.61 -6.59 2.82
CA PRO A 66 -2.59 -6.10 4.19
C PRO A 66 -1.79 -6.96 5.18
N SER A 67 -1.60 -8.25 4.88
CA SER A 67 -0.77 -9.14 5.70
C SER A 67 0.71 -8.72 5.73
N VAL A 68 1.19 -7.98 4.73
CA VAL A 68 2.56 -7.41 4.77
C VAL A 68 2.66 -6.35 5.86
N SER A 69 1.65 -5.49 6.03
CA SER A 69 1.61 -4.51 7.12
C SER A 69 1.46 -5.17 8.49
N LYS A 70 0.70 -6.27 8.58
CA LYS A 70 0.66 -7.09 9.81
C LYS A 70 2.03 -7.69 10.14
N ALA A 71 2.71 -8.25 9.14
CA ALA A 71 4.06 -8.79 9.31
C ALA A 71 5.06 -7.71 9.75
N LEU A 72 5.00 -6.50 9.16
CA LEU A 72 5.81 -5.36 9.62
C LEU A 72 5.49 -5.00 11.08
N TYR A 73 4.21 -4.90 11.44
CA TYR A 73 3.80 -4.62 12.81
C TYR A 73 4.35 -5.65 13.80
N GLU A 74 4.23 -6.95 13.51
CA GLU A 74 4.71 -8.02 14.38
C GLU A 74 6.24 -8.04 14.49
N LYS A 75 6.93 -7.85 13.36
CA LYS A 75 8.38 -8.05 13.25
C LYS A 75 9.23 -6.82 13.57
N ALA A 76 8.67 -5.61 13.47
CA ALA A 76 9.40 -4.38 13.78
C ALA A 76 9.86 -4.37 15.24
N ARG A 77 11.09 -3.92 15.49
CA ARG A 77 11.67 -3.81 16.84
C ARG A 77 11.17 -2.59 17.61
N SER A 78 10.48 -1.67 16.94
CA SER A 78 9.95 -0.48 17.61
C SER A 78 9.06 -0.89 18.79
N PRO A 79 9.34 -0.40 20.01
CA PRO A 79 8.46 -0.58 21.16
C PRO A 79 7.17 0.24 21.03
N ASP A 80 7.21 1.28 20.19
CA ASP A 80 6.15 2.24 19.99
C ASP A 80 5.64 2.15 18.55
N LYS A 81 4.58 1.37 18.36
CA LYS A 81 4.03 1.10 17.05
C LYS A 81 2.52 0.88 17.10
N LYS A 82 1.83 1.39 16.08
CA LYS A 82 0.38 1.27 15.90
C LYS A 82 0.06 0.80 14.49
N LEU A 83 -0.92 -0.09 14.37
CA LEU A 83 -1.45 -0.55 13.09
C LEU A 83 -2.96 -0.27 13.04
N ASN A 84 -3.40 0.52 12.07
CA ASN A 84 -4.81 0.73 11.74
C ASN A 84 -5.13 0.05 10.40
N LEU A 85 -6.14 -0.81 10.41
CA LEU A 85 -6.68 -1.45 9.22
C LEU A 85 -8.09 -0.94 8.96
N TYR A 86 -8.29 -0.27 7.83
CA TYR A 86 -9.57 0.34 7.47
C TYR A 86 -10.40 -0.62 6.63
N ASP A 87 -11.60 -0.97 7.10
CA ASP A 87 -12.56 -1.79 6.35
C ASP A 87 -12.95 -1.09 5.04
N ASP A 88 -13.15 -1.88 3.99
CA ASP A 88 -13.55 -1.47 2.63
C ASP A 88 -12.62 -0.49 1.88
N ALA A 89 -11.60 0.08 2.54
CA ALA A 89 -10.62 0.95 1.91
C ALA A 89 -9.57 0.16 1.10
N TYR A 90 -9.11 0.76 0.00
CA TYR A 90 -8.11 0.24 -0.92
C TYR A 90 -6.72 0.84 -0.63
N HIS A 91 -5.91 1.00 -1.68
CA HIS A 91 -4.49 1.34 -1.59
C HIS A 91 -4.23 2.80 -1.21
N ALA A 92 -4.97 3.72 -1.81
CA ALA A 92 -4.70 5.14 -1.75
C ALA A 92 -5.51 5.81 -0.62
N LEU A 93 -5.15 5.53 0.63
CA LEU A 93 -5.93 5.98 1.80
C LEU A 93 -6.12 7.50 1.93
N LEU A 94 -5.26 8.30 1.30
CA LEU A 94 -5.32 9.75 1.33
C LEU A 94 -5.97 10.36 0.09
N GLU A 95 -6.25 9.56 -0.94
CA GLU A 95 -6.80 10.01 -2.22
C GLU A 95 -7.58 8.89 -2.93
N GLY A 96 -8.80 9.17 -3.42
CA GLY A 96 -9.59 8.16 -4.14
C GLY A 96 -10.41 7.21 -3.28
N GLU A 97 -10.37 7.38 -1.95
CA GLU A 97 -11.36 6.86 -1.01
C GLU A 97 -12.51 7.86 -0.79
N PRO A 98 -13.66 7.44 -0.23
CA PRO A 98 -14.70 8.37 0.20
C PRO A 98 -14.18 9.39 1.20
N ASP A 99 -14.68 10.63 1.13
CA ASP A 99 -14.22 11.75 1.97
C ASP A 99 -14.20 11.41 3.47
N GLU A 100 -15.19 10.68 3.95
CA GLU A 100 -15.26 10.24 5.35
C GLU A 100 -14.07 9.35 5.75
N MET A 101 -13.65 8.45 4.86
CA MET A 101 -12.49 7.59 5.08
C MET A 101 -11.21 8.41 5.06
N ILE A 102 -11.05 9.30 4.08
CA ILE A 102 -9.89 10.18 3.97
C ILE A 102 -9.74 11.04 5.22
N LEU A 103 -10.83 11.69 5.67
CA LEU A 103 -10.83 12.53 6.88
C LEU A 103 -10.50 11.72 8.13
N ARG A 104 -11.01 10.49 8.24
CA ARG A 104 -10.66 9.58 9.33
C ARG A 104 -9.16 9.27 9.35
N VAL A 105 -8.59 8.90 8.20
CA VAL A 105 -7.16 8.60 8.06
C VAL A 105 -6.30 9.81 8.43
N PHE A 106 -6.66 11.02 7.97
CA PHE A 106 -5.98 12.25 8.37
C PHE A 106 -6.05 12.49 9.88
N GLY A 107 -7.22 12.30 10.50
CA GLY A 107 -7.38 12.43 11.95
C GLY A 107 -6.49 11.46 12.73
N ASP A 108 -6.37 10.22 12.27
CA ASP A 108 -5.48 9.21 12.86
C ASP A 108 -3.99 9.60 12.72
N ILE A 109 -3.57 10.18 11.59
CA ILE A 109 -2.22 10.69 11.38
C ILE A 109 -1.92 11.86 12.32
N ILE A 110 -2.80 12.86 12.36
CA ILE A 110 -2.63 14.06 13.20
C ILE A 110 -2.57 13.65 14.67
N SER A 111 -3.52 12.83 15.13
CA SER A 111 -3.56 12.35 16.52
C SER A 111 -2.29 11.57 16.91
N TRP A 112 -1.72 10.81 15.96
CA TRP A 112 -0.44 10.15 16.19
C TRP A 112 0.70 11.15 16.31
N LEU A 113 0.80 12.12 15.39
CA LEU A 113 1.85 13.13 15.45
C LEU A 113 1.77 13.96 16.73
N ASP A 114 0.59 14.42 17.11
CA ASP A 114 0.37 15.22 18.33
C ASP A 114 0.80 14.47 19.60
N ALA A 115 0.64 13.15 19.65
CA ALA A 115 1.06 12.32 20.77
C ALA A 115 2.59 12.10 20.85
N HIS A 116 3.33 12.44 19.80
CA HIS A 116 4.78 12.27 19.68
C HIS A 116 5.52 13.58 19.38
N CYS A 117 4.85 14.73 19.57
CA CYS A 117 5.46 16.06 19.55
C CYS A 117 6.02 16.45 20.92
#